data_AF-A0A6H9Y0B6-F1
#
_entry.id   AF-A0A6H9Y0B6-F1
#
_cell.length_a   1.000
_cell.length_b   1.000
_cell.length_c   1.000
_cell.angle_alpha   90.00
_cell.angle_beta   90.00
_cell.angle_gamma   90.00
#
_symmetry.space_group_name_H-M   'P 1'
#
loop_
_entity.id
_entity.type
_entity.pdbx_description
1 polymer ?
#
loop_
_entity_poly.entity_id
_entity_poly.type
_entity_poly.pdbx_seq_one_letter_code
_entity_poly.pdbx_strand_id
1 'polypeptide(L)'
;MARKWLRQLLLRTFPPVSRKKALRIAYEKLAHDVRDIPLKCYATKPPNCTPYLPSSVSSEPCWYVFAPWDNEKNVFAIRSSRLILVGKQTGTIFYDGEAGDEG
;
A
#
# COMPACT_ATOMS: atom_id res chain seq x y z
N MET A 1 20.55 -7.53 20.87
CA MET A 1 19.47 -6.53 20.62
C MET A 1 19.77 -5.52 19.51
N ALA A 2 21.01 -5.01 19.34
CA ALA A 2 21.35 -3.96 18.36
C ALA A 2 21.03 -4.24 16.88
N ARG A 3 21.01 -5.52 16.45
CA ARG A 3 20.83 -5.91 15.03
C ARG A 3 19.42 -5.67 14.47
N LYS A 4 18.39 -5.66 15.33
CA LYS A 4 16.98 -5.61 14.89
C LYS A 4 16.56 -4.17 14.54
N TRP A 5 16.98 -3.18 15.33
CA TRP A 5 16.71 -1.77 15.02
C TRP A 5 17.47 -1.33 13.77
N LEU A 6 18.74 -1.73 13.61
CA LEU A 6 19.54 -1.36 12.45
C LEU A 6 18.92 -1.89 11.15
N ARG A 7 18.40 -3.13 11.17
CA ARG A 7 17.61 -3.66 10.06
C ARG A 7 16.35 -2.84 9.79
N GLN A 8 15.58 -2.48 10.81
CA GLN A 8 14.37 -1.65 10.62
C GLN A 8 14.70 -0.26 10.06
N LEU A 9 15.83 0.33 10.47
CA LEU A 9 16.29 1.63 10.00
C LEU A 9 16.79 1.57 8.56
N LEU A 10 17.60 0.56 8.23
CA LEU A 10 18.09 0.31 6.87
C LEU A 10 16.95 -0.01 5.90
N LEU A 11 15.92 -0.73 6.34
CA LEU A 11 14.73 -0.99 5.51
C LEU A 11 13.86 0.26 5.31
N ARG A 12 13.96 1.23 6.23
CA ARG A 12 13.36 2.55 6.03
C ARG A 12 14.14 3.39 5.02
N THR A 13 15.47 3.28 4.98
CA THR A 13 16.34 4.12 4.13
C THR A 13 16.64 3.51 2.76
N PHE A 14 16.81 2.18 2.68
CA PHE A 14 17.12 1.41 1.46
C PHE A 14 16.26 0.14 1.38
N PRO A 15 14.96 0.27 1.11
CA PRO A 15 14.08 -0.89 0.99
C PRO A 15 14.44 -1.74 -0.25
N PRO A 16 14.53 -3.09 -0.13
CA PRO A 16 14.73 -4.00 -1.27
C PRO A 16 13.70 -3.81 -2.38
N VAL A 17 12.45 -3.53 -2.00
CA VAL A 17 11.41 -3.13 -2.93
C VAL A 17 11.39 -1.61 -3.01
N SER A 18 11.81 -1.07 -4.15
CA SER A 18 11.72 0.35 -4.43
C SER A 18 10.27 0.80 -4.63
N ARG A 19 10.03 2.11 -4.54
CA ARG A 19 8.73 2.73 -4.83
C ARG A 19 8.20 2.32 -6.21
N LYS A 20 9.08 2.32 -7.23
CA LYS A 20 8.74 1.92 -8.61
C LYS A 20 8.31 0.45 -8.69
N LYS A 21 9.02 -0.44 -7.99
CA LYS A 21 8.68 -1.87 -7.94
C LYS A 21 7.35 -2.10 -7.22
N ALA A 22 7.11 -1.40 -6.11
CA ALA A 22 5.84 -1.47 -5.38
C ALA A 22 4.65 -1.00 -6.23
N LEU A 23 4.82 0.12 -6.96
CA LEU A 23 3.82 0.60 -7.91
C LEU A 23 3.53 -0.44 -8.99
N ARG A 24 4.56 -1.06 -9.58
CA ARG A 24 4.38 -2.11 -10.58
C ARG A 24 3.58 -3.30 -10.04
N ILE A 25 3.92 -3.78 -8.84
CA ILE A 25 3.19 -4.86 -8.17
C ILE A 25 1.72 -4.49 -7.96
N ALA A 26 1.44 -3.24 -7.58
CA ALA A 26 0.07 -2.77 -7.43
C ALA A 26 -0.66 -2.67 -8.78
N TYR A 27 -0.01 -2.16 -9.83
CA TYR A 27 -0.59 -2.08 -11.18
C TYR A 27 -0.98 -3.46 -11.74
N GLU A 28 -0.17 -4.49 -11.47
CA GLU A 28 -0.45 -5.87 -11.89
C GLU A 28 -1.76 -6.42 -11.30
N LYS A 29 -2.27 -5.83 -10.21
CA LYS A 29 -3.55 -6.19 -9.58
C LYS A 29 -4.76 -5.46 -10.14
N LEU A 30 -4.56 -4.34 -10.82
CA LEU A 30 -5.66 -3.54 -11.32
C LEU A 30 -6.32 -4.18 -12.54
N ALA A 31 -7.65 -4.03 -12.62
CA ALA A 31 -8.41 -4.32 -13.82
C ALA A 31 -7.95 -3.43 -14.97
N HIS A 32 -8.10 -3.92 -16.21
CA HIS A 32 -7.60 -3.23 -17.40
C HIS A 32 -8.09 -1.78 -17.50
N ASP A 33 -9.37 -1.55 -17.17
CA ASP A 33 -10.05 -0.27 -17.39
C ASP A 33 -9.61 0.84 -16.43
N VAL A 34 -8.88 0.50 -15.36
CA VAL A 34 -8.38 1.47 -14.37
C VAL A 34 -6.86 1.54 -14.31
N ARG A 35 -6.14 0.85 -15.22
CA ARG A 35 -4.66 0.85 -15.26
C ARG A 35 -4.05 2.18 -15.66
N ASP A 36 -4.77 3.01 -16.40
CA ASP A 36 -4.29 4.33 -16.82
C ASP A 36 -4.45 5.40 -15.73
N ILE A 37 -5.14 5.08 -14.63
CA ILE A 37 -5.33 6.00 -13.51
C ILE A 37 -4.05 6.04 -12.66
N PRO A 38 -3.45 7.23 -12.42
CA PRO A 38 -2.24 7.34 -11.63
C PRO A 38 -2.40 6.87 -10.18
N LEU A 39 -1.55 5.94 -9.77
CA LEU A 39 -1.46 5.49 -8.37
C LEU A 39 -0.67 6.46 -7.50
N LYS A 40 -1.17 6.73 -6.28
CA LYS A 40 -0.37 7.43 -5.25
C LYS A 40 0.35 6.40 -4.41
N CYS A 41 1.63 6.63 -4.10
CA CYS A 41 2.42 5.71 -3.30
C CYS A 41 3.24 6.46 -2.25
N TYR A 42 3.03 6.08 -0.98
CA TYR A 42 3.66 6.65 0.20
C TYR A 42 4.59 5.65 0.89
N ALA A 43 5.72 6.15 1.40
CA ALA A 43 6.70 5.34 2.12
C ALA A 43 6.27 5.04 3.58
N THR A 44 5.32 5.80 4.12
CA THR A 44 4.80 5.70 5.47
C THR A 44 3.29 5.90 5.44
N LYS A 45 2.60 5.40 6.47
CA LYS A 45 1.15 5.56 6.61
C LYS A 45 0.76 7.05 6.58
N PRO A 46 -0.11 7.49 5.66
CA PRO A 46 -0.67 8.83 5.72
C PRO A 46 -1.50 9.05 7.00
N PRO A 47 -1.67 10.31 7.47
CA PRO A 47 -2.36 10.61 8.72
C PRO A 47 -3.81 10.09 8.76
N ASN A 48 -4.58 10.27 7.68
CA ASN A 48 -5.99 9.86 7.60
C ASN A 48 -6.20 8.43 7.07
N CYS A 49 -5.15 7.61 7.08
CA CYS A 49 -5.22 6.23 6.61
C CYS A 49 -5.31 5.30 7.82
N THR A 50 -6.49 4.71 8.05
CA THR A 50 -6.82 3.84 9.20
C THR A 50 -7.37 2.48 8.75
N PRO A 51 -6.65 1.73 7.88
CA PRO A 51 -7.11 0.43 7.42
C PRO A 51 -7.18 -0.55 8.59
N TYR A 52 -8.17 -1.44 8.56
CA TYR A 52 -8.28 -2.55 9.51
C TYR A 52 -7.28 -3.66 9.12
N LEU A 53 -6.06 -3.57 9.64
CA LEU A 53 -4.97 -4.48 9.28
C LEU A 53 -4.91 -5.71 10.20
N PRO A 54 -4.67 -6.91 9.64
CA PRO A 54 -4.38 -8.07 10.46
C PRO A 54 -3.04 -7.90 11.20
N SER A 55 -2.94 -8.52 12.38
CA SER A 55 -1.76 -8.45 13.25
C SER A 55 -0.46 -8.92 12.58
N SER A 56 -0.57 -9.76 11.54
CA SER A 56 0.55 -10.22 10.72
C SER A 56 1.27 -9.12 9.94
N VAL A 57 0.60 -8.01 9.63
CA VAL A 57 1.19 -6.86 8.90
C VAL A 57 2.04 -5.97 9.80
N SER A 58 1.79 -6.01 11.11
CA SER A 58 2.35 -5.08 12.10
C SER A 58 3.89 -5.02 12.12
N SER A 59 4.56 -6.10 11.74
CA SER A 59 6.03 -6.18 11.79
C SER A 59 6.76 -5.83 10.49
N GLU A 60 6.09 -5.82 9.32
CA GLU A 60 6.74 -5.55 8.04
C GLU A 60 6.52 -4.09 7.59
N PRO A 61 7.60 -3.31 7.34
CA PRO A 61 7.44 -2.00 6.73
C PRO A 61 6.83 -2.16 5.33
N CYS A 62 5.78 -1.39 5.03
CA CYS A 62 5.05 -1.46 3.76
C CYS A 62 5.08 -0.12 3.01
N TRP A 63 4.92 -0.20 1.68
CA TRP A 63 4.48 0.88 0.83
C TRP A 63 2.95 0.97 0.89
N TYR A 64 2.44 2.19 0.97
CA TYR A 64 1.00 2.47 1.00
C TYR A 64 0.61 2.96 -0.39
N VAL A 65 0.05 2.07 -1.20
CA VAL A 65 -0.35 2.38 -2.58
C VAL A 65 -1.84 2.60 -2.64
N PHE A 66 -2.26 3.82 -2.97
CA PHE A 66 -3.65 4.17 -3.16
C PHE A 66 -4.01 3.98 -4.62
N ALA A 67 -5.06 3.21 -4.85
CA ALA A 67 -5.49 2.74 -6.15
C ALA A 67 -6.94 3.09 -6.44
N PRO A 68 -7.34 3.14 -7.72
CA PRO A 68 -8.73 3.09 -8.07
C PRO A 68 -9.32 1.74 -7.68
N TRP A 69 -10.62 1.73 -7.44
CA TRP A 69 -11.36 0.49 -7.29
C TRP A 69 -11.73 -0.07 -8.66
N ASP A 70 -11.65 -1.40 -8.79
CA ASP A 70 -11.93 -2.11 -10.05
C ASP A 70 -13.43 -2.27 -10.35
N ASN A 71 -14.32 -1.81 -9.47
CA ASN A 71 -15.76 -1.95 -9.64
C ASN A 71 -16.37 -0.70 -10.30
N GLU A 72 -16.70 -0.83 -11.58
CA GLU A 72 -17.30 0.20 -12.46
C GLU A 72 -18.62 0.81 -11.96
N LYS A 73 -19.25 0.24 -10.92
CA LYS A 73 -20.65 0.53 -10.61
C LYS A 73 -20.92 1.81 -9.81
N ASN A 74 -19.92 2.51 -9.30
CA ASN A 74 -20.16 3.84 -8.72
C ASN A 74 -18.87 4.62 -8.49
N VAL A 75 -18.48 5.42 -9.49
CA VAL A 75 -17.41 6.43 -9.36
C VAL A 75 -17.83 7.54 -8.37
N PHE A 76 -19.13 7.69 -8.08
CA PHE A 76 -19.72 8.71 -7.22
C PHE A 76 -20.12 8.24 -5.82
N ALA A 77 -19.83 6.99 -5.44
CA ALA A 77 -20.03 6.58 -4.05
C ALA A 77 -18.98 7.31 -3.18
N ILE A 78 -19.44 8.02 -2.15
CA ILE A 78 -18.56 8.43 -1.04
C ILE A 78 -18.09 7.13 -0.40
N ARG A 79 -16.86 6.74 -0.72
CA ARG A 79 -16.23 5.50 -0.26
C ARG A 79 -14.78 5.77 0.04
N SER A 80 -14.21 5.00 0.94
CA SER A 80 -12.80 5.03 1.25
C SER A 80 -12.01 4.68 0.00
N SER A 81 -10.87 5.36 -0.18
CA SER A 81 -9.91 5.02 -1.22
C SER A 81 -9.48 3.56 -1.09
N ARG A 82 -9.20 2.89 -2.21
CA ARG A 82 -8.57 1.58 -2.16
C ARG A 82 -7.11 1.72 -1.74
N LEU A 83 -6.67 0.91 -0.79
CA LEU A 83 -5.31 0.81 -0.31
C LEU A 83 -4.76 -0.59 -0.57
N ILE A 84 -3.61 -0.64 -1.24
CA ILE A 84 -2.79 -1.84 -1.41
C ILE A 84 -1.51 -1.66 -0.60
N LEU A 85 -1.30 -2.52 0.40
CA LEU A 85 -0.06 -2.55 1.18
C LEU A 85 0.93 -3.54 0.58
N VAL A 86 2.06 -3.02 0.10
CA VAL A 86 3.14 -3.83 -0.48
C VAL A 86 4.32 -3.85 0.47
N GLY A 87 4.74 -5.04 0.90
CA GLY A 87 5.91 -5.23 1.76
C GLY A 87 7.18 -4.64 1.16
N LYS A 88 7.89 -3.81 1.92
CA LYS A 88 9.17 -3.21 1.47
C LYS A 88 10.29 -4.24 1.37
N GLN A 89 10.18 -5.35 2.09
CA GLN A 89 11.18 -6.42 2.08
C GLN A 89 10.86 -7.44 1.00
N THR A 90 9.63 -7.93 1.00
CA THR A 90 9.22 -9.10 0.23
C THR A 90 8.57 -8.74 -1.10
N GLY A 91 7.90 -7.59 -1.17
CA GLY A 91 7.01 -7.24 -2.27
C GLY A 91 5.66 -7.95 -2.18
N THR A 92 5.41 -8.69 -1.09
CA THR A 92 4.13 -9.35 -0.83
C THR A 92 3.05 -8.30 -0.59
N ILE A 93 1.86 -8.55 -1.12
CA ILE A 93 0.70 -7.74 -0.80
C ILE A 93 0.12 -8.25 0.52
N PHE A 94 0.20 -7.40 1.53
CA PHE A 94 -0.29 -7.71 2.88
C PHE A 94 -1.75 -7.29 3.09
N TYR A 95 -2.22 -6.37 2.26
CA TYR A 95 -3.57 -5.83 2.35
C TYR A 95 -3.99 -5.26 0.98
N ASP A 96 -5.24 -5.49 0.62
CA ASP A 96 -5.92 -4.88 -0.53
C ASP A 96 -7.37 -4.64 -0.10
N GLY A 97 -7.73 -3.38 0.15
CA GLY A 97 -9.03 -3.04 0.73
C GLY A 97 -9.19 -1.55 0.97
N GLU A 98 -10.02 -1.18 1.92
CA GLU A 98 -10.33 0.22 2.25
C GLU A 98 -9.19 0.90 3.03
N ALA A 99 -8.88 2.14 2.68
CA ALA A 99 -7.89 2.95 3.38
C ALA A 99 -8.37 3.45 4.75
N GLY A 100 -9.68 3.43 5.02
CA GLY A 100 -10.32 4.02 6.20
C GLY A 100 -10.27 5.55 6.20
N ASP A 101 -10.12 6.18 5.04
CA ASP A 101 -9.98 7.62 4.88
C ASP A 101 -11.30 8.37 4.67
N GLU A 102 -12.43 7.76 5.06
CA GLU A 102 -13.73 8.42 5.14
C GLU A 102 -13.78 9.26 6.43
N GLY A 103 -13.69 10.58 6.28
CA GLY A 103 -13.73 11.54 7.39
C GLY A 103 -13.60 12.98 6.94
#